data_AF-A0A7K2KL99-F1
#
_entry.id   AF-A0A7K2KL99-F1
#
_cell.length_a   1.000
_cell.length_b   1.000
_cell.length_c   1.000
_cell.angle_alpha   90.00
_cell.angle_beta   90.00
_cell.angle_gamma   90.00
#
_symmetry.space_group_name_H-M   'P 1'
#
loop_
_entity.id
_entity.type
_entity.pdbx_description
1 polymer ?
#
loop_
_entity_poly.entity_id
_entity_poly.type
_entity_poly.pdbx_seq_one_letter_code
_entity_poly.pdbx_strand_id
1 'polypeptide(L)'
;GATRVERLRGTGDQQNFFRQASGPGWALVGDAGHHKDSITARGISDAFLQAELLARHVGGRLDGDPALLDQALDAYGKDRDGALQPGYEATLAVARLDEQHPSRLAMLRAIRQDAELTSIYFDMVAGTATIGDLYTPKLLALL
;
A
#
# COMPACT_ATOMS: atom_id res chain seq x y z
N GLY A 1 24.11 21.58 21.83
CA GLY A 1 22.69 21.46 22.23
C GLY A 1 21.82 21.65 21.01
N ALA A 2 20.67 20.98 20.94
CA ALA A 2 19.70 21.18 19.85
C ALA A 2 18.64 22.20 20.30
N THR A 3 18.22 23.08 19.39
CA THR A 3 17.18 24.10 19.63
C THR A 3 15.94 23.77 18.81
N ARG A 4 14.76 23.79 19.43
CA ARG A 4 13.49 23.54 18.74
C ARG A 4 13.19 24.70 17.79
N VAL A 5 13.10 24.42 16.48
CA VAL A 5 12.82 25.43 15.45
C VAL A 5 11.33 25.61 15.15
N GLU A 6 10.46 24.66 15.56
CA GLU A 6 9.02 24.71 15.27
C GLU A 6 8.15 24.05 16.34
N ARG A 7 6.82 24.21 16.21
CA ARG A 7 5.85 23.56 17.09
C ARG A 7 5.68 22.09 16.68
N LEU A 8 5.73 21.19 17.66
CA LEU A 8 5.36 19.78 17.44
C LEU A 8 3.87 19.67 17.06
N ARG A 9 3.60 19.00 15.94
CA ARG A 9 2.26 18.65 15.47
C ARG A 9 2.16 17.13 15.46
N GLY A 10 1.00 16.61 15.87
CA GLY A 10 0.67 15.20 15.77
C GLY A 10 -0.62 15.05 14.98
N THR A 11 -0.72 13.96 14.23
CA THR A 11 -1.99 13.45 13.70
C THR A 11 -2.61 12.54 14.75
N GLY A 12 -3.92 12.66 14.96
CA GLY A 12 -4.67 11.80 15.89
C GLY A 12 -4.86 10.38 15.32
N ASP A 13 -6.08 9.86 15.46
CA ASP A 13 -6.45 8.52 14.96
C ASP A 13 -6.26 8.41 13.44
N GLN A 14 -5.28 7.60 12.99
CA GLN A 14 -5.03 7.29 11.58
C GLN A 14 -5.85 6.06 11.18
N GLN A 15 -7.10 6.30 10.78
CA GLN A 15 -8.04 5.23 10.49
C GLN A 15 -7.69 4.48 9.20
N ASN A 16 -7.50 3.17 9.32
CA ASN A 16 -7.34 2.28 8.17
C ASN A 16 -8.72 1.97 7.56
N PHE A 17 -8.95 2.27 6.29
CA PHE A 17 -10.23 1.99 5.64
C PHE A 17 -10.15 1.84 4.11
N PHE A 18 -11.19 1.21 3.57
CA PHE A 18 -11.62 1.32 2.18
C PHE A 18 -13.03 1.91 2.12
N ARG A 19 -13.24 2.85 1.21
CA ARG A 19 -14.57 3.34 0.82
C ARG A 19 -14.92 2.80 -0.55
N GLN A 20 -16.22 2.80 -0.87
CA GLN A 20 -16.69 2.55 -2.22
C GLN A 20 -15.89 3.40 -3.21
N ALA A 21 -15.24 2.74 -4.17
CA ALA A 21 -14.26 3.38 -5.04
C ALA A 21 -14.87 4.34 -6.05
N SER A 22 -16.09 4.04 -6.48
CA SER A 22 -16.74 4.71 -7.59
C SER A 22 -18.25 4.50 -7.55
N GLY A 23 -18.95 5.32 -8.32
CA GLY A 23 -20.36 5.18 -8.63
C GLY A 23 -20.67 5.93 -9.92
N PRO A 24 -21.96 6.11 -10.28
CA PRO A 24 -22.33 6.72 -11.54
C PRO A 24 -21.69 8.09 -11.74
N GLY A 25 -20.81 8.21 -12.74
CA GLY A 25 -20.07 9.44 -13.06
C GLY A 25 -19.04 9.93 -12.03
N TRP A 26 -18.67 9.15 -11.01
CA TRP A 26 -17.67 9.57 -10.01
C TRP A 26 -16.71 8.46 -9.57
N ALA A 27 -15.49 8.87 -9.17
CA ALA A 27 -14.49 8.02 -8.55
C ALA A 27 -13.78 8.73 -7.39
N LEU A 28 -13.30 7.96 -6.42
CA LEU A 28 -12.43 8.41 -5.33
C LEU A 28 -10.99 7.94 -5.58
N VAL A 29 -10.03 8.81 -5.29
CA VAL A 29 -8.59 8.59 -5.46
C VAL A 29 -7.84 9.07 -4.21
N GLY A 30 -6.77 8.37 -3.85
CA GLY A 30 -5.94 8.65 -2.68
C GLY A 30 -6.73 8.49 -1.38
N ASP A 31 -6.44 9.34 -0.40
CA ASP A 31 -7.06 9.30 0.93
C ASP A 31 -8.58 9.50 0.90
N ALA A 32 -9.15 10.03 -0.19
CA ALA A 32 -10.60 10.14 -0.35
C ALA A 32 -11.29 8.77 -0.40
N GLY A 33 -10.62 7.76 -0.95
CA GLY A 33 -11.15 6.40 -1.15
C GLY A 33 -10.47 5.31 -0.31
N HIS A 34 -9.22 5.51 0.07
CA HIS A 34 -8.41 4.53 0.80
C HIS A 34 -7.37 5.22 1.68
N HIS A 35 -7.33 4.91 2.97
CA HIS A 35 -6.30 5.38 3.89
C HIS A 35 -5.78 4.22 4.75
N LYS A 36 -4.52 4.33 5.18
CA LYS A 36 -3.88 3.40 6.11
C LYS A 36 -2.80 4.09 6.92
N ASP A 37 -2.39 3.43 8.00
CA ASP A 37 -1.35 3.90 8.91
C ASP A 37 -0.06 4.26 8.13
N SER A 38 0.51 5.42 8.49
CA SER A 38 1.72 5.96 7.85
C SER A 38 2.98 5.14 8.13
N ILE A 39 2.94 4.16 9.04
CA ILE A 39 4.08 3.32 9.45
C ILE A 39 4.75 2.57 8.28
N THR A 40 4.00 2.29 7.20
CA THR A 40 4.55 1.63 6.00
C THR A 40 4.94 2.60 4.88
N ALA A 41 4.72 3.91 5.05
CA ALA A 41 5.12 4.96 4.10
C ALA A 41 4.62 4.78 2.65
N ARG A 42 3.44 4.19 2.46
CA ARG A 42 2.90 3.85 1.12
C ARG A 42 1.88 4.84 0.53
N GLY A 43 1.35 5.77 1.32
CA GLY A 43 0.18 6.57 0.92
C GLY A 43 0.33 7.32 -0.42
N ILE A 44 1.47 7.98 -0.65
CA ILE A 44 1.74 8.69 -1.90
C ILE A 44 1.83 7.73 -3.09
N SER A 45 2.56 6.63 -2.94
CA SER A 45 2.70 5.61 -4.00
C SER A 45 1.35 4.99 -4.37
N ASP A 46 0.52 4.68 -3.37
CA ASP A 46 -0.82 4.14 -3.62
C ASP A 46 -1.73 5.18 -4.29
N ALA A 47 -1.63 6.47 -3.94
CA ALA A 47 -2.38 7.52 -4.60
C ALA A 47 -2.03 7.65 -6.09
N PHE A 48 -0.74 7.55 -6.44
CA PHE A 48 -0.30 7.52 -7.84
C PHE A 48 -0.79 6.28 -8.59
N LEU A 49 -0.72 5.11 -7.97
CA LEU A 49 -1.26 3.87 -8.55
C LEU A 49 -2.76 4.00 -8.84
N GLN A 50 -3.52 4.56 -7.90
CA GLN A 50 -4.96 4.81 -8.07
C GLN A 50 -5.24 5.78 -9.23
N ALA A 51 -4.50 6.89 -9.31
CA ALA A 51 -4.65 7.86 -10.38
C ALA A 51 -4.34 7.25 -11.75
N GLU A 52 -3.30 6.42 -11.84
CA GLU A 52 -2.92 5.72 -13.06
C GLU A 52 -3.99 4.69 -13.48
N LEU A 53 -4.48 3.87 -12.55
CA LEU A 53 -5.55 2.90 -12.80
C LEU A 53 -6.82 3.62 -13.30
N LEU A 54 -7.22 4.71 -12.65
CA LEU A 54 -8.37 5.49 -13.06
C LEU A 54 -8.21 6.01 -14.49
N ALA A 55 -7.06 6.63 -14.80
CA ALA A 55 -6.79 7.17 -16.13
C ALA A 55 -6.85 6.09 -17.23
N ARG A 56 -6.34 4.88 -16.96
CA ARG A 56 -6.43 3.76 -17.90
C ARG A 56 -7.87 3.32 -18.17
N HIS A 57 -8.69 3.25 -17.12
CA HIS A 57 -10.09 2.80 -17.23
C HIS A 57 -10.98 3.82 -17.94
N VAL A 58 -10.87 5.11 -17.60
CA VAL A 58 -11.75 6.17 -18.13
C VAL A 58 -11.24 6.81 -19.43
N GLY A 59 -10.02 6.48 -19.86
CA GLY A 59 -9.40 7.02 -21.07
C GLY A 59 -10.29 6.84 -22.30
N GLY A 60 -10.61 7.95 -22.97
CA GLY A 60 -11.47 7.96 -24.16
C GLY A 60 -12.95 7.69 -23.91
N ARG A 61 -13.42 7.77 -22.66
CA ARG A 61 -14.82 7.51 -22.28
C ARG A 61 -15.53 8.70 -21.62
N LEU A 62 -14.82 9.81 -21.41
CA LEU A 62 -15.34 10.98 -20.67
C LEU A 62 -16.39 11.78 -21.45
N ASP A 63 -16.35 11.73 -22.77
CA ASP A 63 -17.28 12.39 -23.70
C ASP A 63 -18.24 11.38 -24.38
N GLY A 64 -18.20 10.12 -23.95
CA GLY A 64 -18.96 9.00 -24.53
C GLY A 64 -20.27 8.68 -23.82
N ASP A 65 -20.75 7.45 -24.02
CA ASP A 65 -21.95 6.92 -23.36
C ASP A 65 -21.75 6.84 -21.83
N PRO A 66 -22.59 7.53 -21.02
CA PRO A 66 -22.52 7.46 -19.56
C PRO A 66 -22.55 6.02 -19.01
N ALA A 67 -23.29 5.11 -19.64
CA ALA A 67 -23.33 3.71 -19.19
C ALA A 67 -21.98 3.00 -19.37
N LEU A 68 -21.22 3.35 -20.41
CA LEU A 68 -19.86 2.83 -20.63
C LEU A 68 -18.84 3.44 -19.67
N LEU A 69 -19.04 4.71 -19.27
CA LEU A 69 -18.22 5.34 -18.23
C LEU A 69 -18.47 4.66 -16.88
N ASP A 70 -19.73 4.44 -16.51
CA ASP A 70 -20.10 3.79 -15.25
C ASP A 70 -19.53 2.37 -15.15
N GLN A 71 -19.56 1.60 -16.24
CA GLN A 71 -18.92 0.27 -16.31
C GLN A 71 -17.40 0.35 -16.14
N ALA A 72 -16.74 1.35 -16.75
CA ALA A 72 -15.29 1.54 -16.60
C ALA A 72 -14.92 1.97 -15.17
N LEU A 73 -15.75 2.79 -14.53
CA LEU A 73 -15.57 3.21 -13.15
C LEU A 73 -15.76 2.04 -12.16
N ASP A 74 -16.70 1.13 -12.42
CA ASP A 74 -16.85 -0.11 -11.65
C ASP A 74 -15.63 -1.04 -11.80
N ALA A 75 -15.11 -1.18 -13.03
CA ALA A 75 -13.88 -1.93 -13.29
C ALA A 75 -12.67 -1.31 -12.57
N TYR A 76 -12.53 0.02 -12.60
CA TYR A 76 -11.53 0.75 -11.81
C TYR A 76 -11.62 0.40 -10.33
N GLY A 77 -12.83 0.40 -9.75
CA GLY A 77 -13.01 0.10 -8.33
C GLY A 77 -12.52 -1.29 -7.95
N LYS A 78 -12.83 -2.29 -8.76
CA LYS A 78 -12.39 -3.68 -8.55
C LYS A 78 -10.87 -3.81 -8.64
N ASP A 79 -10.27 -3.24 -9.66
CA ASP A 79 -8.81 -3.30 -9.85
C ASP A 79 -8.06 -2.53 -8.77
N ARG A 80 -8.58 -1.37 -8.36
CA ARG A 80 -8.06 -0.56 -7.25
C ARG A 80 -8.01 -1.37 -5.97
N ASP A 81 -9.12 -2.00 -5.59
CA ASP A 81 -9.22 -2.76 -4.36
C ASP A 81 -8.30 -3.98 -4.39
N GLY A 82 -8.30 -4.72 -5.51
CA GLY A 82 -7.40 -5.85 -5.70
C GLY A 82 -5.92 -5.46 -5.57
N ALA A 83 -5.51 -4.32 -6.14
CA ALA A 83 -4.13 -3.86 -6.08
C ALA A 83 -3.70 -3.35 -4.69
N LEU A 84 -4.62 -2.75 -3.93
CA LEU A 84 -4.31 -2.12 -2.64
C LEU A 84 -4.50 -3.05 -1.44
N GLN A 85 -5.35 -4.08 -1.55
CA GLN A 85 -5.67 -5.02 -0.46
C GLN A 85 -4.42 -5.64 0.21
N PRO A 86 -3.43 -6.19 -0.53
CA PRO A 86 -2.27 -6.82 0.11
C PRO A 86 -1.44 -5.81 0.93
N GLY A 87 -1.28 -4.59 0.39
CA GLY A 87 -0.57 -3.51 1.08
C GLY A 87 -1.29 -3.00 2.32
N TYR A 88 -2.62 -3.01 2.29
CA TYR A 88 -3.46 -2.66 3.43
C TYR A 88 -3.33 -3.68 4.56
N GLU A 89 -3.45 -4.97 4.26
CA GLU A 89 -3.32 -6.05 5.24
C GLU A 89 -1.92 -6.09 5.87
N ALA A 90 -0.88 -5.92 5.04
CA ALA A 90 0.49 -5.80 5.53
C ALA A 90 0.66 -4.60 6.47
N THR A 91 0.03 -3.46 6.17
CA THR A 91 0.08 -2.27 7.04
C THR A 91 -0.60 -2.52 8.36
N LEU A 92 -1.79 -3.16 8.37
CA LEU A 92 -2.46 -3.55 9.61
C LEU A 92 -1.60 -4.49 10.46
N ALA A 93 -0.92 -5.47 9.83
CA ALA A 93 -0.04 -6.39 10.54
C ALA A 93 1.13 -5.66 11.22
N VAL A 94 1.73 -4.67 10.55
CA VAL A 94 2.83 -3.86 11.10
C VAL A 94 2.33 -2.89 12.17
N ALA A 95 1.21 -2.21 11.93
CA ALA A 95 0.63 -1.19 12.81
C ALA A 95 0.13 -1.75 14.16
N ARG A 96 -0.18 -3.06 14.24
CA ARG A 96 -0.48 -3.72 15.53
C ARG A 96 0.67 -3.63 16.53
N LEU A 97 1.90 -3.47 16.04
CA LEU A 97 3.12 -3.43 16.88
C LEU A 97 3.17 -4.59 17.88
N ASP A 98 2.67 -5.76 17.49
CA ASP A 98 2.62 -6.91 18.39
C ASP A 98 4.05 -7.39 18.66
N GLU A 99 4.48 -7.24 19.91
CA GLU A 99 5.83 -7.60 20.38
C GLU A 99 6.10 -9.12 20.30
N GLN A 100 5.07 -9.94 20.03
CA GLN A 100 5.14 -11.40 20.07
C GLN A 100 5.27 -12.08 18.70
N HIS A 101 6.04 -11.51 17.76
CA HIS A 101 6.40 -12.21 16.52
C HIS A 101 7.85 -12.72 16.50
N PRO A 102 8.22 -13.77 17.27
CA PRO A 102 9.53 -14.43 17.19
C PRO A 102 9.95 -14.74 15.76
N SER A 103 9.01 -15.21 14.91
CA SER A 103 9.28 -15.53 13.51
C SER A 103 9.64 -14.30 12.68
N ARG A 104 8.99 -13.16 12.90
CA ARG A 104 9.33 -11.90 12.20
C ARG A 104 10.71 -11.40 12.64
N LEU A 105 11.01 -11.46 13.94
CA LEU A 105 12.33 -11.07 14.45
C LEU A 105 13.44 -12.01 13.94
N ALA A 106 13.20 -13.31 13.90
CA ALA A 106 14.13 -14.29 13.32
C ALA A 106 14.37 -14.00 11.84
N MET A 107 13.31 -13.76 11.07
CA MET A 107 13.40 -13.37 9.66
C MET A 107 14.20 -12.08 9.46
N LEU A 108 13.92 -11.02 10.23
CA LEU A 108 14.67 -9.76 10.15
C LEU A 108 16.14 -9.93 10.55
N ARG A 109 16.43 -10.80 11.52
CA ARG A 109 17.80 -11.15 11.90
C ARG A 109 18.53 -11.89 10.79
N ALA A 110 17.86 -12.83 10.11
CA ALA A 110 18.40 -13.53 8.95
C ALA A 110 18.66 -12.57 7.77
N ILE A 111 17.68 -11.72 7.44
CA ILE A 111 17.80 -10.69 6.39
C ILE A 111 19.02 -9.79 6.63
N ARG A 112 19.23 -9.35 7.89
CA ARG A 112 20.37 -8.49 8.25
C ARG A 112 21.74 -9.11 7.93
N GLN A 113 21.85 -10.44 7.85
CA GLN A 113 23.14 -11.11 7.61
C GLN A 113 23.50 -11.18 6.12
N ASP A 114 22.57 -10.89 5.20
CA ASP A 114 22.78 -11.09 3.76
C ASP A 114 22.27 -9.88 2.94
N ALA A 115 23.14 -9.38 2.06
CA ALA A 115 22.86 -8.18 1.26
C ALA A 115 21.78 -8.40 0.19
N GLU A 116 21.68 -9.61 -0.37
CA GLU A 116 20.65 -9.96 -1.36
C GLU A 116 19.27 -10.01 -0.69
N LEU A 117 19.17 -10.67 0.46
CA LEU A 117 17.93 -10.70 1.25
C LEU A 117 17.52 -9.29 1.70
N THR A 118 18.49 -8.45 2.08
CA THR A 118 18.25 -7.05 2.43
C THR A 118 17.68 -6.27 1.23
N SER A 119 18.22 -6.47 0.03
CA SER A 119 17.71 -5.84 -1.20
C SER A 119 16.27 -6.26 -1.46
N ILE A 120 15.98 -7.57 -1.47
CA ILE A 120 14.64 -8.11 -1.72
C ILE A 120 13.64 -7.59 -0.67
N TYR A 121 14.05 -7.50 0.60
CA TYR A 121 13.22 -6.93 1.65
C TYR A 121 12.87 -5.47 1.38
N PHE A 122 13.82 -4.64 0.93
CA PHE A 122 13.54 -3.25 0.59
C PHE A 122 12.71 -3.11 -0.69
N ASP A 123 12.89 -3.99 -1.68
CA ASP A 123 12.04 -4.03 -2.88
C ASP A 123 10.57 -4.36 -2.51
N MET A 124 10.38 -5.32 -1.60
CA MET A 124 9.07 -5.63 -1.05
C MET A 124 8.47 -4.43 -0.30
N VAL A 125 9.25 -3.74 0.54
CA VAL A 125 8.79 -2.54 1.26
C VAL A 125 8.46 -1.39 0.30
N ALA A 126 9.23 -1.24 -0.78
CA ALA A 126 8.99 -0.28 -1.85
C ALA A 126 7.78 -0.63 -2.73
N GLY A 127 7.24 -1.85 -2.62
CA GLY A 127 6.13 -2.34 -3.42
C GLY A 127 6.53 -2.76 -4.85
N THR A 128 7.82 -2.98 -5.10
CA THR A 128 8.35 -3.48 -6.38
C THR A 128 8.49 -5.00 -6.40
N ALA A 129 8.40 -5.65 -5.24
CA ALA A 129 8.36 -7.10 -5.07
C ALA A 129 7.22 -7.52 -4.14
N THR A 130 6.93 -8.83 -4.12
CA THR A 130 5.93 -9.46 -3.26
C THR A 130 6.58 -10.11 -2.04
N ILE A 131 5.77 -10.42 -1.01
CA ILE A 131 6.24 -11.23 0.13
C ILE A 131 6.77 -12.60 -0.32
N GLY A 132 6.23 -13.16 -1.41
CA GLY A 132 6.67 -14.45 -1.95
C GLY A 132 8.11 -14.42 -2.43
N ASP A 133 8.54 -13.30 -3.01
CA ASP A 133 9.91 -13.10 -3.50
C ASP A 133 10.95 -13.13 -2.37
N LEU A 134 10.53 -12.81 -1.14
CA LEU A 134 11.38 -12.87 0.05
C LEU A 134 11.67 -14.30 0.51
N TYR A 135 10.78 -15.27 0.25
CA TYR A 135 10.91 -16.68 0.66
C TYR A 135 11.85 -17.48 -0.27
N THR A 136 13.08 -16.99 -0.42
CA THR A 136 14.13 -17.67 -1.20
C THR A 136 14.67 -18.90 -0.47
N PRO A 137 15.26 -19.88 -1.17
CA PRO A 137 15.96 -21.01 -0.52
C PRO A 137 17.02 -20.55 0.49
N LYS A 138 17.64 -19.39 0.24
CA LYS A 138 18.61 -18.78 1.13
C LYS A 138 17.98 -18.31 2.43
N LEU A 139 16.84 -17.60 2.38
CA LEU A 139 16.13 -17.20 3.60
C LEU A 139 15.70 -18.43 4.40
N LEU A 140 15.14 -19.45 3.72
CA LEU A 140 14.68 -20.67 4.37
C LEU A 140 15.82 -21.45 5.07
N ALA A 141 17.06 -21.36 4.56
CA ALA A 141 18.22 -21.98 5.21
C ALA A 141 18.73 -21.23 6.46
N LEU A 142 18.29 -19.97 6.65
CA LEU A 142 18.69 -19.12 7.77
C LEU A 142 17.61 -19.02 8.87
N LEU A 143 16.40 -19.53 8.61
CA LEU A 143 15.28 -19.61 9.55
C LEU A 143 15.33 -20.90 10.36
#